data_AF-A0A535M8Y3-F1
#
_entry.id   AF-A0A535M8Y3-F1
#
_cell.length_a   1.000
_cell.length_b   1.000
_cell.length_c   1.000
_cell.angle_alpha   90.00
_cell.angle_beta   90.00
_cell.angle_gamma   90.00
#
_symmetry.space_group_name_H-M   'P 1'
#
loop_
_entity.id
_entity.type
_entity.pdbx_description
1 polymer ?
#
loop_
_entity_poly.entity_id
_entity_poly.type
_entity_poly.pdbx_seq_one_letter_code
_entity_poly.pdbx_strand_id
1 'polypeptide(L)' 'MVTTDLTRKRSLLPGENPASLHPGDIRHWIAVYTELLRTIPALAPAGDGGTLLRDRIEGLQQRLDFWKRRRP' A
#
# COMPACT_ATOMS: atom_id res chain seq x y z
N MET A 1 -26.70 2.48 -16.07
CA MET A 1 -25.90 1.78 -15.04
C MET A 1 -24.58 2.50 -14.93
N VAL A 2 -24.40 3.29 -13.87
CA VAL A 2 -23.09 3.89 -13.57
C VAL A 2 -22.34 2.82 -12.80
N THR A 3 -21.50 2.07 -13.51
CA THR A 3 -20.45 1.28 -12.86
C THR A 3 -19.51 2.30 -12.23
N THR A 4 -19.68 2.52 -10.93
CA THR A 4 -18.70 3.19 -10.09
C THR A 4 -17.47 2.31 -10.07
N ASP A 5 -16.68 2.42 -11.14
CA ASP A 5 -15.36 1.84 -11.24
C ASP A 5 -14.59 2.28 -10.00
N LEU A 6 -13.96 1.34 -9.32
CA LEU A 6 -13.29 1.47 -8.02
C LEU A 6 -11.99 2.31 -8.12
N THR A 7 -12.00 3.35 -8.97
CA THR A 7 -10.96 4.32 -9.25
C THR A 7 -10.83 5.35 -8.13
N ARG A 8 -10.72 4.90 -6.87
CA ARG A 8 -9.71 5.52 -6.00
C ARG A 8 -8.37 5.07 -6.60
N LYS A 9 -7.85 5.84 -7.57
CA LYS A 9 -6.43 5.82 -7.93
C LYS A 9 -5.63 6.11 -6.67
N ARG A 10 -5.38 5.08 -5.85
CA ARG A 10 -4.32 5.08 -4.84
C ARG A 10 -3.03 5.11 -5.66
N SER A 11 -2.51 6.31 -5.89
CA SER A 11 -1.29 6.53 -6.68
C SER A 11 -0.22 5.55 -6.25
N LEU A 12 0.39 4.92 -7.24
CA LEU A 12 1.57 4.09 -7.05
C LEU A 12 2.65 4.92 -6.33
N LEU A 13 3.47 4.26 -5.52
CA LEU A 13 4.66 4.94 -5.01
C LEU A 13 5.60 5.24 -6.17
N PRO A 14 6.37 6.35 -6.13
CA PRO A 14 7.35 6.63 -7.16
C PRO A 14 8.27 5.43 -7.40
N GLY A 15 8.37 4.98 -8.66
CA GLY A 15 9.17 3.81 -9.05
C GLY A 15 8.47 2.45 -8.85
N GLU A 16 7.27 2.38 -8.28
CA GLU A 16 6.51 1.14 -8.18
C GLU A 16 6.01 0.70 -9.55
N ASN A 17 6.47 -0.48 -10.00
CA ASN A 17 5.98 -1.12 -11.21
C ASN A 17 5.23 -2.43 -10.87
N PRO A 18 3.88 -2.42 -10.78
CA PRO A 18 3.10 -3.61 -10.48
C PRO A 18 3.17 -4.72 -11.53
N ALA A 19 3.71 -4.46 -12.72
CA ALA A 19 3.95 -5.47 -13.74
C ALA A 19 5.30 -6.19 -13.57
N SER A 20 6.16 -5.73 -12.66
CA SER A 20 7.46 -6.39 -12.44
C SER A 20 7.28 -7.81 -11.89
N LEU A 21 8.00 -8.74 -12.52
CA LEU A 21 8.17 -10.12 -12.08
C LEU A 21 9.58 -10.36 -11.50
N HIS A 22 10.42 -9.33 -11.46
CA HIS A 22 11.78 -9.47 -10.97
C HIS A 22 11.76 -9.73 -9.46
N PRO A 23 12.38 -10.83 -8.97
CA PRO A 23 12.36 -11.17 -7.54
C PRO A 23 12.93 -10.06 -6.64
N GLY A 24 13.88 -9.28 -7.14
CA GLY A 24 14.43 -8.13 -6.43
C GLY A 24 13.39 -7.04 -6.15
N ASP A 25 12.54 -6.75 -7.14
CA ASP A 25 11.51 -5.70 -7.03
C ASP A 25 10.41 -6.14 -6.07
N ILE A 26 10.01 -7.41 -6.15
CA ILE A 26 9.03 -8.02 -5.25
C ILE A 26 9.53 -7.92 -3.81
N ARG A 27 10.78 -8.32 -3.55
CA ARG A 27 11.39 -8.22 -2.21
C ARG A 27 11.50 -6.77 -1.73
N HIS A 28 11.90 -5.85 -2.62
CA HIS A 28 12.02 -4.43 -2.31
C HIS A 28 10.69 -3.83 -1.85
N TRP A 29 9.62 -4.00 -2.63
CA TRP A 29 8.31 -3.42 -2.29
C TRP A 29 7.69 -4.05 -1.04
N ILE A 30 7.88 -5.36 -0.80
CA ILE A 30 7.50 -5.98 0.48
C ILE A 30 8.17 -5.27 1.65
N ALA A 31 9.48 -4.99 1.56
CA ALA A 31 10.21 -4.29 2.62
C ALA A 31 9.69 -2.87 2.82
N VAL A 32 9.52 -2.10 1.74
CA VAL A 32 9.00 -0.71 1.81
C VAL A 32 7.62 -0.65 2.48
N TYR A 33 6.67 -1.48 2.05
CA TYR A 33 5.32 -1.46 2.65
C TYR A 33 5.30 -1.94 4.09
N THR A 34 6.16 -2.91 4.44
CA THR A 34 6.30 -3.37 5.83
C THR A 34 6.78 -2.24 6.72
N GLU A 35 7.79 -1.48 6.28
CA GLU A 35 8.30 -0.35 7.06
C GLU A 35 7.28 0.79 7.15
N LEU A 36 6.61 1.15 6.06
CA LEU A 36 5.55 2.17 6.09
C LEU A 36 4.43 1.83 7.08
N LEU A 37 3.98 0.58 7.11
CA LEU A 37 2.94 0.12 8.04
C LEU A 37 3.41 0.16 9.50
N ARG A 38 4.71 0.00 9.77
CA ARG A 38 5.29 0.14 11.11
C ARG A 38 5.37 1.61 11.54
N THR A 39 5.69 2.52 10.63
CA THR A 39 5.92 3.93 10.98
C THR A 39 4.61 4.74 11.09
N ILE A 40 3.60 4.45 10.28
CA ILE A 40 2.39 5.28 10.17
C ILE A 40 1.59 5.42 11.49
N PRO A 41 1.35 4.35 12.28
CA PRO A 41 0.65 4.49 13.55
C PRO A 41 1.37 5.42 14.54
N ALA A 42 2.70 5.46 14.50
CA ALA A 42 3.51 6.31 15.37
C ALA A 42 3.48 7.81 14.98
N LEU A 43 3.09 8.11 13.75
CA LEU A 43 3.00 9.47 13.21
C LEU A 43 1.56 10.03 13.24
N ALA A 44 0.60 9.25 13.73
CA ALA A 44 -0.79 9.64 13.78
C ALA A 44 -1.02 10.78 14.79
N PRO A 45 -1.60 11.93 14.40
CA PRO A 45 -2.00 12.94 15.35
C PRO A 45 -3.17 12.42 16.21
N ALA A 46 -3.24 12.84 17.48
CA ALA A 46 -4.25 12.40 18.46
C ALA A 46 -5.70 12.86 18.17
N GLY A 47 -5.99 13.42 17.00
CA GLY A 47 -7.29 13.99 16.63
C GLY A 47 -8.07 13.17 15.59
N ASP A 48 -9.10 13.80 15.02
CA ASP A 48 -10.17 13.22 14.19
C ASP A 48 -9.72 12.59 12.84
N GLY A 49 -8.41 12.53 12.58
CA GLY A 49 -7.81 11.93 11.38
C GLY A 49 -7.88 10.40 11.30
N GLY A 50 -8.54 9.74 12.26
CA GLY A 50 -8.57 8.28 12.40
C GLY A 50 -9.11 7.53 11.18
N THR A 51 -10.11 8.07 10.49
CA THR A 51 -10.68 7.43 9.28
C THR A 51 -9.71 7.49 8.10
N LEU A 52 -9.06 8.64 7.86
CA LEU A 52 -8.08 8.78 6.77
C LEU A 52 -6.82 7.93 7.03
N LEU A 53 -6.40 7.85 8.29
CA LEU A 53 -5.30 6.98 8.70
C LEU A 53 -5.64 5.51 8.47
N ARG A 54 -6.85 5.08 8.86
CA ARG A 54 -7.34 3.72 8.64
C ARG A 54 -7.38 3.37 7.16
N ASP A 55 -7.98 4.24 6.33
CA ASP A 55 -8.03 4.08 4.87
C ASP A 55 -6.64 3.97 4.25
N ARG A 56 -5.66 4.70 4.81
CA ARG A 56 -4.27 4.65 4.34
C ARG A 56 -3.58 3.35 4.74
N ILE A 57 -3.71 2.93 6.00
CA ILE A 57 -3.15 1.66 6.49
C ILE A 57 -3.74 0.49 5.68
N GLU A 58 -5.06 0.47 5.48
CA GLU A 58 -5.71 -0.57 4.69
C GLU A 58 -5.16 -0.64 3.26
N GLY A 59 -4.92 0.51 2.62
CA GLY A 59 -4.33 0.54 1.28
C GLY A 59 -2.91 -0.01 1.22
N LEU A 60 -2.09 0.28 2.22
CA LEU A 60 -0.73 -0.26 2.30
C LEU A 60 -0.74 -1.75 2.60
N GLN A 61 -1.68 -2.23 3.42
CA GLN A 61 -1.85 -3.65 3.69
C GLN A 61 -2.25 -4.42 2.42
N GLN A 62 -3.23 -3.91 1.66
CA GLN A 62 -3.63 -4.51 0.38
C GLN A 62 -2.46 -4.60 -0.61
N ARG A 63 -1.59 -3.59 -0.64
CA ARG A 63 -0.38 -3.56 -1.48
C ARG A 63 0.69 -4.54 -1.00
N LEU A 64 0.92 -4.63 0.30
CA LEU A 64 1.80 -5.64 0.88
C LEU A 64 1.33 -7.05 0.51
N ASP A 65 0.03 -7.32 0.63
CA ASP A 65 -0.54 -8.62 0.30
C ASP A 65 -0.44 -8.93 -1.20
N PHE A 66 -0.61 -7.92 -2.06
CA PHE A 66 -0.37 -8.04 -3.50
C PHE A 66 1.06 -8.52 -3.81
N TRP A 67 2.08 -7.91 -3.20
CA TRP A 67 3.46 -8.30 -3.44
C TRP A 67 3.83 -9.64 -2.78
N LYS A 68 3.30 -9.93 -1.58
CA LYS A 68 3.53 -11.22 -0.89
C LYS A 68 3.01 -12.42 -1.68
N ARG A 69 1.88 -12.28 -2.38
CA ARG A 69 1.34 -13.35 -3.26
C ARG A 69 2.24 -13.69 -4.44
N ARG A 70 3.20 -12.83 -4.78
CA ARG A 70 4.14 -13.02 -5.89
C ARG A 70 5.52 -13.52 -5.45
N ARG A 71 5.69 -13.83 -4.15
CA ARG A 71 6.96 -14.36 -3.65
C ARG A 71 7.31 -15.64 -4.43
N PRO A 72 8.51 -15.74 -5.03
CA PRO A 72 8.94 -16.93 -5.74
C PRO A 72 9.17 -18.11 -4.80
#